data_AF-A0A9W6TDB8-F1
#
_entry.id   AF-A0A9W6TDB8-F1
#
_cell.length_a   1.000
_cell.length_b   1.000
_cell.length_c   1.000
_cell.angle_alpha   90.00
_cell.angle_beta   90.00
_cell.angle_gamma   90.00
#
_symmetry.space_group_name_H-M   'P 1'
#
loop_
_entity.id
_entity.type
_entity.pdbx_description
1 polymer ?
#
loop_
_entity_poly.entity_id
_entity_poly.type
_entity_poly.pdbx_seq_one_letter_code
_entity_poly.pdbx_strand_id
1 'polypeptide(L)'
;MAEVKTATEPNGVAGHSNGRSRDAEQEEARRRCAPPGANATPEERARYELERKKVAKYKEDKLKARRDHTRMILESHAQAKRRALLGKQSEFLANLEFRNTLPDIPFDTKFVKLIKYKPNTLEMDYTYEIHEEPNLGLTIDLIDPAKYEGGTRSFCENFMPEPLEVGDEQVLMMKEDHVGTKGRSKVRPTVSWLRRTEYMGNDLYDSVHKFKSEAEIQSALREGTENALAEVVSVTLEDRAEASFRDINDPKLLVHPHNKKKKIAQVWDVFPDQHLFANKYAILVRPRSVLHCS
;
A
#
# COMPACT_ATOMS: atom_id res chain seq x y z
N MET A 1 -6.16 26.47 88.17
CA MET A 1 -7.22 26.70 87.17
C MET A 1 -7.55 25.34 86.55
N ALA A 2 -8.73 24.74 86.67
CA ALA A 2 -9.99 25.14 87.27
C ALA A 2 -10.71 23.90 87.84
N GLU A 3 -11.43 24.15 88.92
CA GLU A 3 -12.54 23.44 89.58
C GLU A 3 -13.67 22.98 88.63
N VAL A 4 -14.71 22.18 88.93
CA VAL A 4 -15.25 21.37 90.05
C VAL A 4 -16.52 20.71 89.48
N LYS A 5 -16.92 19.50 89.92
CA LYS A 5 -18.25 19.24 90.52
C LYS A 5 -18.47 17.77 90.85
N THR A 6 -18.77 17.60 92.13
CA THR A 6 -19.16 16.44 92.94
C THR A 6 -20.63 16.06 92.76
N ALA A 7 -20.99 14.81 93.10
CA ALA A 7 -22.25 14.49 93.77
C ALA A 7 -22.13 13.22 94.63
N THR A 8 -22.46 13.42 95.91
CA THR A 8 -22.51 12.60 97.13
C THR A 8 -23.82 11.75 97.13
N GLU A 9 -23.78 10.42 97.37
CA GLU A 9 -24.30 9.70 98.58
C GLU A 9 -25.82 9.41 98.64
N PRO A 10 -26.41 8.69 99.65
CA PRO A 10 -26.01 7.47 100.39
C PRO A 10 -27.24 6.53 100.72
N ASN A 11 -27.06 5.64 101.71
CA ASN A 11 -28.05 4.86 102.50
C ASN A 11 -28.63 3.61 101.83
N GLY A 12 -28.79 2.45 102.49
CA GLY A 12 -28.84 2.13 103.92
C GLY A 12 -30.10 1.29 104.21
N VAL A 13 -30.07 0.55 105.32
CA VAL A 13 -31.23 -0.01 106.08
C VAL A 13 -31.52 -1.52 105.95
N ALA A 14 -31.62 -2.10 107.15
CA ALA A 14 -31.96 -3.45 107.53
C ALA A 14 -33.48 -3.74 107.54
N GLY A 15 -33.86 -5.01 107.51
CA GLY A 15 -35.21 -5.50 107.85
C GLY A 15 -35.25 -7.03 107.69
N HIS A 16 -35.22 -7.81 108.77
CA HIS A 16 -36.37 -8.31 109.55
C HIS A 16 -37.28 -9.32 108.82
N SER A 17 -37.31 -10.53 109.39
CA SER A 17 -38.39 -11.51 109.48
C SER A 17 -39.33 -11.73 108.28
N ASN A 18 -39.23 -12.90 107.65
CA ASN A 18 -40.41 -13.65 107.16
C ASN A 18 -40.05 -15.15 107.02
N GLY A 19 -39.80 -15.80 108.16
CA GLY A 19 -39.83 -17.25 108.28
C GLY A 19 -41.23 -17.66 108.75
N ARG A 20 -42.08 -18.12 107.82
CA ARG A 20 -43.23 -19.02 108.07
C ARG A 20 -44.11 -19.32 106.84
N SER A 21 -43.89 -18.70 105.69
CA SER A 21 -44.65 -18.99 104.45
C SER A 21 -43.89 -19.82 103.39
N ARG A 22 -42.55 -19.87 103.44
CA ARG A 22 -41.73 -20.62 102.46
C ARG A 22 -41.85 -22.14 102.57
N ASP A 23 -42.14 -22.68 103.75
CA ASP A 23 -42.24 -24.13 103.94
C ASP A 23 -43.53 -24.70 103.34
N ALA A 24 -44.63 -23.94 103.34
CA ALA A 24 -45.87 -24.32 102.67
C ALA A 24 -45.73 -24.30 101.13
N GLU A 25 -45.05 -23.28 100.57
CA GLU A 25 -44.73 -23.24 99.14
C GLU A 25 -43.73 -24.33 98.72
N GLN A 26 -42.76 -24.67 99.59
CA GLN A 26 -41.82 -25.78 99.33
C GLN A 26 -42.50 -27.15 99.44
N GLU A 27 -43.45 -27.33 100.35
CA GLU A 27 -44.18 -28.59 100.51
C GLU A 27 -45.24 -28.79 99.40
N GLU A 28 -45.90 -27.71 98.96
CA GLU A 28 -46.78 -27.72 97.79
C GLU A 28 -45.99 -27.91 96.48
N ALA A 29 -44.80 -27.30 96.34
CA ALA A 29 -43.90 -27.55 95.21
C ALA A 29 -43.35 -28.99 95.20
N ARG A 30 -43.14 -29.61 96.37
CA ARG A 30 -42.79 -31.04 96.49
C ARG A 30 -43.93 -31.95 96.06
N ARG A 31 -45.20 -31.61 96.34
CA ARG A 31 -46.38 -32.35 95.85
C ARG A 31 -46.59 -32.17 94.34
N ARG A 32 -46.28 -31.00 93.76
CA ARG A 32 -46.29 -30.76 92.30
C ARG A 32 -45.09 -31.38 91.56
N CYS A 33 -44.00 -31.68 92.26
CA CYS A 33 -42.85 -32.44 91.75
C CYS A 33 -42.97 -33.96 91.99
N ALA A 34 -44.08 -34.42 92.57
CA ALA A 34 -44.34 -35.85 92.66
C ALA A 34 -44.79 -36.36 91.28
N PRO A 35 -44.28 -37.52 90.83
CA PRO A 35 -44.73 -38.10 89.57
C PRO A 35 -46.25 -38.33 89.62
N PRO A 36 -46.98 -38.09 88.52
CA PRO A 36 -48.42 -38.33 88.48
C PRO A 36 -48.74 -39.79 88.81
N GLY A 37 -49.67 -40.00 89.74
CA GLY A 37 -50.04 -41.32 90.26
C GLY A 37 -50.58 -42.28 89.19
N ALA A 38 -50.78 -43.55 89.57
CA ALA A 38 -51.15 -44.63 88.65
C ALA A 38 -52.45 -44.37 87.83
N ASN A 39 -53.34 -43.49 88.31
CA ASN A 39 -54.64 -43.16 87.68
C ASN A 39 -54.65 -41.85 86.84
N ALA A 40 -53.50 -41.24 86.57
CA ALA A 40 -53.42 -40.01 85.77
C ALA A 40 -53.60 -40.25 84.27
N THR A 41 -54.23 -39.30 83.58
CA THR A 41 -54.46 -39.39 82.13
C THR A 41 -53.14 -39.32 81.35
N PRO A 42 -53.03 -39.98 80.18
CA PRO A 42 -51.78 -39.98 79.40
C PRO A 42 -51.31 -38.58 79.00
N GLU A 43 -52.22 -37.62 78.84
CA GLU A 43 -51.88 -36.22 78.54
C GLU A 43 -51.18 -35.49 79.70
N GLU A 44 -51.58 -35.74 80.96
CA GLU A 44 -50.97 -35.13 82.14
C GLU A 44 -49.54 -35.67 82.39
N ARG A 45 -49.31 -36.97 82.13
CA ARG A 45 -47.97 -37.58 82.14
C ARG A 45 -47.07 -36.94 81.08
N ALA A 46 -47.57 -36.74 79.87
CA ALA A 46 -46.83 -36.11 78.79
C ALA A 46 -46.46 -34.64 79.12
N ARG A 47 -47.38 -33.87 79.73
CA ARG A 47 -47.10 -32.50 80.16
C ARG A 47 -46.03 -32.43 81.26
N TYR A 48 -46.10 -33.31 82.26
CA TYR A 48 -45.11 -33.41 83.33
C TYR A 48 -43.70 -33.78 82.80
N GLU A 49 -43.62 -34.74 81.87
CA GLU A 49 -42.36 -35.08 81.22
C GLU A 49 -41.78 -33.94 80.38
N LEU A 50 -42.64 -33.19 79.67
CA LEU A 50 -42.23 -32.01 78.92
C LEU A 50 -41.71 -30.90 79.83
N GLU A 51 -42.35 -30.63 80.97
CA GLU A 51 -41.86 -29.67 81.96
C GLU A 51 -40.52 -30.11 82.57
N ARG A 52 -40.37 -31.39 82.93
CA ARG A 52 -39.11 -31.93 83.42
C ARG A 52 -37.99 -31.79 82.39
N LYS A 53 -38.28 -32.06 81.11
CA LYS A 53 -37.33 -31.88 80.00
C LYS A 53 -36.98 -30.40 79.80
N LYS A 54 -37.94 -29.47 79.91
CA LYS A 54 -37.69 -28.02 79.85
C LYS A 54 -36.77 -27.55 80.98
N VAL A 55 -37.00 -28.02 82.21
CA VAL A 55 -36.16 -27.68 83.37
C VAL A 55 -34.76 -28.27 83.24
N ALA A 56 -34.63 -29.52 82.77
CA ALA A 56 -33.33 -30.14 82.52
C ALA A 56 -32.54 -29.39 81.44
N LYS A 57 -33.20 -29.03 80.33
CA LYS A 57 -32.61 -28.24 79.25
C LYS A 57 -32.16 -26.86 79.73
N TYR A 58 -32.99 -26.17 80.52
CA TYR A 58 -32.63 -24.87 81.10
C TYR A 58 -31.40 -24.96 82.02
N LYS A 59 -31.30 -26.02 82.83
CA LYS A 59 -30.11 -26.27 83.68
C LYS A 59 -28.86 -26.53 82.83
N GLU A 60 -28.98 -27.32 81.78
CA GLU A 60 -27.89 -27.60 80.85
C GLU A 60 -27.42 -26.35 80.11
N ASP A 61 -28.34 -25.54 79.59
CA ASP A 61 -28.05 -24.27 78.91
C ASP A 61 -27.36 -23.28 79.84
N LYS A 62 -27.78 -23.17 81.11
CA LYS A 62 -27.10 -22.35 82.12
C LYS A 62 -25.67 -22.84 82.39
N LEU A 63 -25.45 -24.15 82.43
CA LEU A 63 -24.13 -24.73 82.68
C LEU A 63 -23.22 -24.61 81.46
N LYS A 64 -23.79 -24.66 80.26
CA LYS A 64 -23.10 -24.36 78.99
C LYS A 64 -22.69 -22.89 78.91
N ALA A 65 -23.60 -21.97 79.23
CA ALA A 65 -23.31 -20.53 79.25
C ALA A 65 -22.17 -20.18 80.23
N ARG A 66 -22.12 -20.85 81.39
CA ARG A 66 -20.99 -20.69 82.33
C ARG A 66 -19.67 -21.18 81.74
N ARG A 67 -19.64 -22.36 81.10
CA ARG A 67 -18.44 -22.89 80.43
C ARG A 67 -17.98 -21.99 79.29
N ASP A 68 -18.92 -21.50 78.48
CA ASP A 68 -18.63 -20.61 77.35
C ASP A 68 -18.07 -19.26 77.84
N HIS A 69 -18.61 -18.71 78.93
CA HIS A 69 -18.08 -17.49 79.56
C HIS A 69 -16.66 -17.70 80.10
N THR A 70 -16.40 -18.82 80.79
CA THR A 70 -15.04 -19.13 81.27
C THR A 70 -14.05 -19.31 80.10
N ARG A 71 -14.47 -19.98 79.03
CA ARG A 71 -13.66 -20.14 77.81
C ARG A 71 -13.34 -18.79 77.17
N MET A 72 -14.33 -17.92 77.05
CA MET A 72 -14.17 -16.57 76.47
C MET A 72 -13.17 -15.74 77.28
N ILE A 73 -13.20 -15.80 78.61
CA ILE A 73 -12.24 -15.07 79.47
C ILE A 73 -10.81 -15.58 79.25
N LEU A 74 -10.61 -16.90 79.23
CA LEU A 74 -9.29 -17.49 79.02
C LEU A 74 -8.73 -17.16 77.64
N GLU A 75 -9.58 -17.17 76.61
CA GLU A 75 -9.21 -16.80 75.25
C GLU A 75 -8.85 -15.32 75.12
N SER A 76 -9.63 -14.44 75.75
CA SER A 76 -9.33 -13.00 75.84
C SER A 76 -7.98 -12.76 76.52
N HIS A 77 -7.70 -13.47 77.62
CA HIS A 77 -6.43 -13.31 78.34
C HIS A 77 -5.24 -13.84 77.53
N ALA A 78 -5.41 -14.95 76.80
CA ALA A 78 -4.40 -15.47 75.88
C ALA A 78 -4.15 -14.52 74.69
N GLN A 79 -5.19 -13.87 74.17
CA GLN A 79 -5.05 -12.88 73.09
C GLN A 79 -4.38 -11.59 73.59
N ALA A 80 -4.70 -11.15 74.80
CA ALA A 80 -4.03 -10.00 75.44
C ALA A 80 -2.54 -10.27 75.67
N LYS A 81 -2.17 -11.48 76.15
CA LYS A 81 -0.76 -11.89 76.27
C LYS A 81 -0.05 -11.89 74.90
N ARG A 82 -0.68 -12.42 73.85
CA ARG A 82 -0.12 -12.39 72.48
C ARG A 82 0.10 -10.95 71.99
N ARG A 83 -0.87 -10.05 72.15
CA ARG A 83 -0.72 -8.63 71.77
C ARG A 83 0.39 -7.92 72.57
N ALA A 84 0.49 -8.19 73.87
CA ALA A 84 1.54 -7.61 74.71
C ALA A 84 2.95 -8.10 74.34
N LEU A 85 3.07 -9.32 73.82
CA LEU A 85 4.35 -9.89 73.39
C LEU A 85 4.77 -9.37 72.00
N LEU A 86 3.81 -9.20 71.07
CA LEU A 86 4.06 -8.61 69.75
C LEU A 86 4.34 -7.10 69.80
N GLY A 87 3.78 -6.36 70.77
CA GLY A 87 3.99 -4.92 70.91
C GLY A 87 5.37 -4.48 71.44
N LYS A 88 6.21 -5.42 71.87
CA LYS A 88 7.54 -5.14 72.47
C LYS A 88 8.72 -5.65 71.63
N GLN A 89 8.46 -6.29 70.50
CA GLN A 89 9.47 -6.91 69.63
C GLN A 89 9.41 -6.27 68.25
N SER A 90 9.89 -5.02 68.14
CA SER A 90 10.22 -4.40 66.86
C SER A 90 11.74 -4.30 66.74
N GLU A 91 12.40 -5.45 66.69
CA GLU A 91 13.77 -5.54 66.19
C GLU A 91 13.67 -5.93 64.72
N PHE A 92 14.19 -5.07 63.84
CA PHE A 92 14.18 -5.27 62.40
C PHE A 92 15.06 -6.47 62.04
N LEU A 93 14.46 -7.63 61.80
CA LEU A 93 15.17 -8.84 61.37
C LEU A 93 15.56 -8.72 59.90
N ALA A 94 16.74 -8.18 59.64
CA ALA A 94 17.37 -8.21 58.32
C ALA A 94 18.78 -8.80 58.41
N ASN A 95 19.11 -9.66 57.46
CA ASN A 95 20.46 -10.22 57.34
C ASN A 95 21.38 -9.14 56.77
N LEU A 96 22.34 -8.69 57.58
CA LEU A 96 23.35 -7.72 57.18
C LEU A 96 24.49 -8.46 56.47
N GLU A 97 24.59 -8.30 55.15
CA GLU A 97 25.69 -8.83 54.35
C GLU A 97 26.53 -7.69 53.77
N PHE A 98 27.83 -7.71 54.05
CA PHE A 98 28.78 -6.80 53.42
C PHE A 98 29.33 -7.47 52.15
N ARG A 99 29.05 -6.88 50.98
CA ARG A 99 29.57 -7.34 49.68
C ARG A 99 30.43 -6.23 49.07
N ASN A 100 31.68 -6.55 48.78
CA ASN A 100 32.58 -5.66 48.04
C ASN A 100 32.61 -6.09 46.57
N THR A 101 31.50 -5.86 45.85
CA THR A 101 31.46 -6.13 44.41
C THR A 101 32.23 -5.03 43.69
N LEU A 102 33.22 -5.42 42.90
CA LEU A 102 33.98 -4.50 42.06
C LEU A 102 33.03 -3.78 41.08
N PRO A 103 33.26 -2.50 40.79
CA PRO A 103 32.53 -1.79 39.75
C PRO A 103 32.85 -2.42 38.38
N ASP A 104 31.84 -2.48 37.52
CA ASP A 104 31.99 -2.97 36.16
C ASP A 104 32.92 -2.04 35.36
N ILE A 105 33.64 -2.62 34.39
CA ILE A 105 34.67 -1.91 33.63
C ILE A 105 34.02 -0.72 32.92
N PRO A 106 34.49 0.52 33.17
CA PRO A 106 33.70 1.70 32.89
C PRO A 106 33.51 2.01 31.40
N PHE A 107 34.38 1.54 30.49
CA PHE A 107 34.23 1.77 29.04
C PHE A 107 34.92 0.71 28.17
N ASP A 108 34.25 0.28 27.10
CA ASP A 108 34.87 -0.44 25.99
C ASP A 108 35.68 0.53 25.11
N THR A 109 36.83 0.07 24.61
CA THR A 109 37.76 0.87 23.82
C THR A 109 37.12 1.33 22.51
N LYS A 110 36.93 2.64 22.36
CA LYS A 110 36.40 3.24 21.13
C LYS A 110 37.52 3.36 20.10
N PHE A 111 37.65 2.39 19.19
CA PHE A 111 38.51 2.55 18.01
C PHE A 111 37.99 3.67 17.12
N VAL A 112 38.85 4.63 16.78
CA VAL A 112 38.56 5.63 15.75
C VAL A 112 38.53 4.91 14.40
N LYS A 113 37.39 4.99 13.70
CA LYS A 113 37.23 4.36 12.39
C LYS A 113 38.18 5.03 11.40
N LEU A 114 39.07 4.25 10.78
CA LEU A 114 39.81 4.65 9.59
C LEU A 114 38.80 4.94 8.48
N ILE A 115 38.72 6.20 8.06
CA ILE A 115 37.83 6.61 6.95
C ILE A 115 38.53 6.24 5.65
N LYS A 116 38.00 5.23 4.96
CA LYS A 116 38.41 4.92 3.58
C LYS A 116 38.03 6.11 2.70
N TYR A 117 39.02 6.74 2.07
CA TYR A 117 38.77 7.77 1.07
C TYR A 117 37.87 7.20 -0.03
N LYS A 118 36.75 7.88 -0.27
CA LYS A 118 35.84 7.61 -1.37
C LYS A 118 35.90 8.82 -2.28
N PRO A 119 36.25 8.66 -3.57
CA PRO A 119 36.22 9.79 -4.49
C PRO A 119 34.80 10.36 -4.53
N ASN A 120 34.71 11.68 -4.43
CA ASN A 120 33.43 12.39 -4.45
C ASN A 120 32.99 12.59 -5.91
N THR A 121 31.69 12.64 -6.18
CA THR A 121 31.18 12.99 -7.52
C THR A 121 31.69 14.35 -7.96
N LEU A 122 31.89 15.29 -7.02
CA LEU A 122 32.49 16.59 -7.30
C LEU A 122 33.91 16.50 -7.91
N GLU A 123 34.71 15.51 -7.51
CA GLU A 123 36.06 15.31 -8.05
C GLU A 123 36.00 14.64 -9.44
N MET A 124 34.97 13.84 -9.71
CA MET A 124 34.73 13.22 -11.02
C MET A 124 34.16 14.21 -12.04
N ASP A 125 33.31 15.13 -11.59
CA ASP A 125 32.65 16.14 -12.43
C ASP A 125 33.53 17.39 -12.64
N TYR A 126 34.70 17.45 -12.01
CA TYR A 126 35.60 18.59 -12.16
C TYR A 126 36.23 18.60 -13.56
N THR A 127 35.97 19.69 -14.29
CA THR A 127 36.57 19.94 -15.62
C THR A 127 37.92 20.62 -15.42
N TYR A 128 39.00 19.91 -15.70
CA TYR A 128 40.36 20.47 -15.64
C TYR A 128 40.59 21.43 -16.80
N GLU A 129 41.02 22.65 -16.48
CA GLU A 129 41.47 23.62 -17.48
C GLU A 129 42.81 23.16 -18.06
N ILE A 130 42.83 22.92 -19.37
CA ILE A 130 44.05 22.56 -20.09
C ILE A 130 44.88 23.85 -20.22
N HIS A 131 46.00 23.91 -19.51
CA HIS A 131 46.95 25.00 -19.63
C HIS A 131 47.80 24.73 -20.87
N GLU A 132 47.41 25.31 -22.00
CA GLU A 132 48.07 25.10 -23.28
C GLU A 132 49.33 25.97 -23.38
N GLU A 133 50.38 25.41 -24.00
CA GLU A 133 51.57 26.17 -24.41
C GLU A 133 51.15 27.36 -25.30
N PRO A 134 51.92 28.46 -25.34
CA PRO A 134 51.51 29.72 -26.00
C PRO A 134 51.14 29.58 -27.49
N ASN A 135 51.52 28.48 -28.15
CA ASN A 135 51.16 28.18 -29.53
C ASN A 135 50.30 26.91 -29.70
N LEU A 136 49.69 26.36 -28.64
CA LEU A 136 48.90 25.13 -28.69
C LEU A 136 49.64 23.93 -29.32
N GLY A 137 50.97 23.89 -29.19
CA GLY A 137 51.82 22.88 -29.84
C GLY A 137 52.05 23.09 -31.34
N LEU A 138 51.52 24.16 -31.94
CA LEU A 138 51.80 24.55 -33.32
C LEU A 138 53.10 25.35 -33.41
N THR A 139 54.07 24.86 -34.17
CA THR A 139 55.32 25.57 -34.42
C THR A 139 55.11 26.65 -35.48
N ILE A 140 54.82 27.88 -35.05
CA ILE A 140 54.72 29.05 -35.92
C ILE A 140 56.12 29.60 -36.15
N ASP A 141 56.73 29.30 -37.29
CA ASP A 141 58.11 29.68 -37.61
C ASP A 141 58.14 30.62 -38.82
N LEU A 142 58.07 31.93 -38.59
CA LEU A 142 58.06 32.94 -39.67
C LEU A 142 59.44 33.18 -40.32
N ILE A 143 60.46 32.41 -39.94
CA ILE A 143 61.84 32.59 -40.42
C ILE A 143 61.96 32.14 -41.88
N ASP A 144 61.22 31.10 -42.27
CA ASP A 144 61.24 30.58 -43.63
C ASP A 144 59.93 30.91 -44.37
N PRO A 145 59.90 31.97 -45.19
CA PRO A 145 58.71 32.29 -45.98
C PRO A 145 58.37 31.19 -46.99
N ALA A 146 59.30 30.31 -47.37
CA ALA A 146 59.03 29.22 -48.30
C ALA A 146 58.14 28.11 -47.71
N LYS A 147 58.01 28.02 -46.38
CA LYS A 147 57.05 27.12 -45.71
C LYS A 147 55.60 27.62 -45.77
N TYR A 148 55.40 28.94 -45.89
CA TYR A 148 54.08 29.59 -45.75
C TYR A 148 53.61 30.28 -47.03
N GLU A 149 54.52 30.65 -47.93
CA GLU A 149 54.21 30.92 -49.32
C GLU A 149 53.72 29.60 -49.91
N GLY A 150 52.39 29.42 -49.86
CA GLY A 150 51.71 28.27 -50.42
C GLY A 150 52.29 28.00 -51.79
N GLY A 151 53.06 26.91 -51.88
CA GLY A 151 53.52 26.39 -53.14
C GLY A 151 52.28 26.15 -53.97
N THR A 152 51.98 27.08 -54.88
CA THR A 152 51.08 26.85 -56.00
C THR A 152 51.66 25.75 -56.92
N ARG A 153 52.80 25.12 -56.58
CA ARG A 153 53.52 24.26 -57.51
C ARG A 153 54.40 23.12 -57.00
N SER A 154 54.58 22.85 -55.71
CA SER A 154 55.57 21.80 -55.32
C SER A 154 55.13 20.77 -54.29
N PHE A 155 53.95 20.87 -53.69
CA PHE A 155 53.35 19.77 -52.90
C PHE A 155 51.95 19.36 -53.38
N CYS A 156 51.44 20.01 -54.43
CA CYS A 156 50.08 19.86 -54.93
C CYS A 156 50.06 19.72 -56.46
N GLU A 157 50.84 18.79 -57.05
CA GLU A 157 50.66 18.48 -58.47
C GLU A 157 49.47 17.54 -58.72
N ASN A 158 48.83 17.00 -57.66
CA ASN A 158 47.64 16.15 -57.74
C ASN A 158 46.60 16.43 -56.63
N PHE A 159 46.28 17.69 -56.34
CA PHE A 159 45.16 18.02 -55.44
C PHE A 159 44.12 18.85 -56.18
N MET A 160 43.22 18.15 -56.87
CA MET A 160 41.80 18.52 -56.81
C MET A 160 41.48 18.69 -55.32
N PRO A 161 40.68 19.69 -54.88
CA PRO A 161 40.30 19.75 -53.47
C PRO A 161 39.76 18.38 -53.09
N GLU A 162 40.50 17.66 -52.24
CA GLU A 162 40.08 16.34 -51.81
C GLU A 162 38.71 16.53 -51.15
N PRO A 163 37.72 15.69 -51.48
CA PRO A 163 36.42 15.78 -50.84
C PRO A 163 36.64 15.81 -49.34
N LEU A 164 36.21 16.90 -48.72
CA LEU A 164 36.44 17.16 -47.32
C LEU A 164 35.93 15.97 -46.50
N GLU A 165 36.74 15.44 -45.59
CA GLU A 165 36.33 14.30 -44.79
C GLU A 165 35.08 14.68 -43.96
N VAL A 166 34.10 13.78 -43.88
CA VAL A 166 32.81 14.01 -43.20
C VAL A 166 32.98 14.43 -41.71
N GLY A 167 34.15 14.17 -41.11
CA GLY A 167 34.52 14.66 -39.79
C GLY A 167 35.02 16.11 -39.78
N ASP A 168 35.84 16.49 -40.76
CA ASP A 168 36.44 17.82 -40.85
C ASP A 168 35.42 18.89 -41.20
N GLU A 169 34.37 18.53 -41.97
CA GLU A 169 33.29 19.47 -42.29
C GLU A 169 32.59 19.95 -41.02
N GLN A 170 32.44 19.08 -40.01
CA GLN A 170 31.82 19.45 -38.74
C GLN A 170 32.74 20.30 -37.86
N VAL A 171 34.05 20.21 -38.02
CA VAL A 171 35.04 21.04 -37.30
C VAL A 171 35.13 22.42 -37.92
N LEU A 172 35.07 22.51 -39.26
CA LEU A 172 35.07 23.77 -40.00
C LEU A 172 33.77 24.56 -39.83
N MET A 173 32.64 23.86 -39.70
CA MET A 173 31.38 24.47 -39.32
C MET A 173 31.45 24.84 -37.84
N MET A 174 31.80 26.09 -37.54
CA MET A 174 31.65 26.68 -36.21
C MET A 174 30.27 26.28 -35.67
N LYS A 175 30.18 25.73 -34.44
CA LYS A 175 28.93 25.24 -33.85
C LYS A 175 27.86 26.31 -33.98
N GLU A 176 27.07 26.19 -35.04
CA GLU A 176 25.82 26.89 -35.15
C GLU A 176 24.95 26.18 -34.14
N ASP A 177 24.93 26.71 -32.92
CA ASP A 177 23.88 26.47 -31.95
C ASP A 177 22.59 27.08 -32.53
N HIS A 178 22.14 26.53 -33.66
CA HIS A 178 20.81 26.68 -34.20
C HIS A 178 19.88 25.96 -33.22
N VAL A 179 19.62 26.64 -32.10
CA VAL A 179 18.56 26.39 -31.12
C VAL A 179 17.16 26.42 -31.79
N GLY A 180 17.07 26.64 -33.10
CA GLY A 180 15.83 26.77 -33.85
C GLY A 180 15.17 25.47 -34.29
N THR A 181 15.92 24.45 -34.76
CA THR A 181 15.28 23.47 -35.68
C THR A 181 15.50 22.00 -35.33
N LYS A 182 16.55 21.63 -34.61
CA LYS A 182 16.81 20.23 -34.23
C LYS A 182 16.34 19.85 -32.82
N GLY A 183 15.94 20.83 -31.99
CA GLY A 183 15.48 20.60 -30.61
C GLY A 183 13.98 20.31 -30.45
N ARG A 184 13.13 20.73 -31.41
CA ARG A 184 11.66 20.58 -31.30
C ARG A 184 11.10 19.30 -31.96
N SER A 185 11.95 18.49 -32.57
CA SER A 185 11.56 17.20 -33.16
C SER A 185 11.53 16.06 -32.15
N LYS A 186 12.01 16.28 -30.91
CA LYS A 186 11.85 15.33 -29.82
C LYS A 186 10.39 15.29 -29.37
N VAL A 187 9.66 14.36 -29.99
CA VAL A 187 8.58 13.60 -29.37
C VAL A 187 7.43 14.45 -28.85
N ARG A 188 6.50 14.79 -29.75
CA ARG A 188 5.12 14.98 -29.28
C ARG A 188 4.72 13.67 -28.60
N PRO A 189 4.34 13.67 -27.31
CA PRO A 189 3.95 12.43 -26.65
C PRO A 189 2.79 11.82 -27.44
N THR A 190 2.90 10.53 -27.76
CA THR A 190 1.84 9.77 -28.45
C THR A 190 0.70 9.53 -27.48
N VAL A 191 -0.09 10.57 -27.26
CA VAL A 191 -1.22 10.56 -26.34
C VAL A 191 -2.44 10.00 -27.08
N SER A 192 -2.95 8.86 -26.64
CA SER A 192 -4.05 8.13 -27.30
C SER A 192 -5.35 8.94 -27.40
N TRP A 193 -5.54 9.94 -26.53
CA TRP A 193 -6.69 10.84 -26.51
C TRP A 193 -6.46 12.17 -27.24
N LEU A 194 -5.23 12.47 -27.66
CA LEU A 194 -4.92 13.69 -28.39
C LEU A 194 -4.82 13.38 -29.89
N ARG A 195 -5.93 13.61 -30.61
CA ARG A 195 -5.96 13.51 -32.08
C ARG A 195 -5.44 14.79 -32.73
N ARG A 196 -4.88 14.66 -33.94
CA ARG A 196 -4.55 15.84 -34.78
C ARG A 196 -5.85 16.52 -35.19
N THR A 197 -5.83 17.85 -35.24
CA THR A 197 -6.97 18.63 -35.74
C THR A 197 -7.14 18.38 -37.23
N GLU A 198 -8.35 17.96 -37.62
CA GLU A 198 -8.73 17.86 -39.03
C GLU A 198 -9.26 19.22 -39.49
N TYR A 199 -8.74 19.69 -40.62
CA TYR A 199 -9.25 20.90 -41.27
C TYR A 199 -10.21 20.48 -42.38
N MET A 200 -11.30 21.22 -42.54
CA MET A 200 -12.26 21.01 -43.63
C MET A 200 -11.55 21.23 -44.97
N GLY A 201 -11.33 20.15 -45.72
CA GLY A 201 -10.74 20.20 -47.06
C GLY A 201 -11.77 20.64 -48.09
N ASN A 202 -11.32 21.32 -49.15
CA ASN A 202 -12.18 21.91 -50.18
C ASN A 202 -12.55 20.91 -51.31
N ASP A 203 -12.55 19.60 -51.03
CA ASP A 203 -12.71 18.53 -52.05
C ASP A 203 -14.09 18.55 -52.74
N LEU A 204 -15.08 19.19 -52.10
CA LEU A 204 -16.43 19.39 -52.63
C LEU A 204 -16.67 20.81 -53.18
N TYR A 205 -15.63 21.64 -53.24
CA TYR A 205 -15.78 23.04 -53.67
C TYR A 205 -16.21 23.14 -55.12
N ASP A 206 -15.62 22.32 -55.99
CA ASP A 206 -15.92 22.35 -57.41
C ASP A 206 -17.35 21.89 -57.71
N SER A 207 -17.88 20.90 -56.99
CA SER A 207 -19.25 20.42 -57.19
C SER A 207 -20.31 21.31 -56.54
N VAL A 208 -19.99 22.01 -55.46
CA VAL A 208 -20.94 22.87 -54.71
C VAL A 208 -20.85 24.35 -55.11
N HIS A 209 -19.72 24.84 -55.63
CA HIS A 209 -19.53 26.26 -55.95
C HIS A 209 -19.38 26.54 -57.44
N LYS A 210 -19.08 25.53 -58.27
CA LYS A 210 -19.19 25.64 -59.74
C LYS A 210 -20.55 25.13 -60.19
N PHE A 211 -21.63 25.76 -59.74
CA PHE A 211 -22.95 25.56 -60.36
C PHE A 211 -22.90 26.10 -61.80
N LYS A 212 -22.48 25.24 -62.74
CA LYS A 212 -22.69 25.48 -64.16
C LYS A 212 -24.19 25.53 -64.41
N SER A 213 -24.64 26.39 -65.30
CA SER A 213 -26.05 26.44 -65.68
C SER A 213 -26.50 25.08 -66.25
N GLU A 214 -27.76 24.68 -66.04
CA GLU A 214 -28.27 23.38 -66.50
C GLU A 214 -28.02 23.17 -68.01
N ALA A 215 -28.13 24.23 -68.81
CA ALA A 215 -27.84 24.22 -70.24
C ALA A 215 -26.37 23.89 -70.56
N GLU A 216 -25.43 24.37 -69.74
CA GLU A 216 -23.99 24.16 -69.91
C GLU A 216 -23.55 22.77 -69.42
N ILE A 217 -24.27 22.20 -68.45
CA ILE A 217 -24.13 20.81 -68.05
C ILE A 217 -24.66 19.88 -69.16
N GLN A 218 -25.82 20.20 -69.73
CA GLN A 218 -26.41 19.43 -70.83
C GLN A 218 -25.59 19.52 -72.12
N SER A 219 -24.99 20.68 -72.44
CA SER A 219 -24.10 20.82 -73.58
C SER A 219 -22.79 20.07 -73.37
N ALA A 220 -22.18 20.14 -72.19
CA ALA A 220 -20.97 19.38 -71.87
C ALA A 220 -21.23 17.86 -71.87
N LEU A 221 -22.41 17.41 -71.43
CA LEU A 221 -22.80 16.01 -71.47
C LEU A 221 -23.03 15.54 -72.92
N ARG A 222 -23.69 16.36 -73.75
CA ARG A 222 -23.85 16.09 -75.18
C ARG A 222 -22.51 16.03 -75.90
N GLU A 223 -21.66 17.04 -75.71
CA GLU A 223 -20.33 17.11 -76.32
C GLU A 223 -19.43 15.94 -75.87
N GLY A 224 -19.45 15.58 -74.58
CA GLY A 224 -18.73 14.41 -74.08
C GLY A 224 -19.23 13.10 -74.69
N THR A 225 -20.54 12.98 -74.92
CA THR A 225 -21.15 11.81 -75.56
C THR A 225 -20.82 11.76 -77.05
N GLU A 226 -20.93 12.89 -77.76
CA GLU A 226 -20.60 13.01 -79.18
C GLU A 226 -19.11 12.75 -79.43
N ASN A 227 -18.22 13.26 -78.59
CA ASN A 227 -16.78 13.00 -78.67
C ASN A 227 -16.43 11.54 -78.39
N ALA A 228 -17.06 10.92 -77.38
CA ALA A 228 -16.87 9.50 -77.09
C ALA A 228 -17.39 8.61 -78.24
N LEU A 229 -18.53 8.97 -78.84
CA LEU A 229 -19.04 8.26 -80.03
C LEU A 229 -18.13 8.49 -81.26
N ALA A 230 -17.62 9.69 -81.48
CA ALA A 230 -16.69 9.99 -82.58
C ALA A 230 -15.36 9.23 -82.45
N GLU A 231 -14.83 9.10 -81.24
CA GLU A 231 -13.65 8.28 -80.93
C GLU A 231 -13.91 6.78 -81.14
N VAL A 232 -15.11 6.30 -80.80
CA VAL A 232 -15.55 4.92 -81.05
C VAL A 232 -15.77 4.63 -82.54
N VAL A 233 -16.16 5.63 -83.33
CA VAL A 233 -16.38 5.47 -84.79
C VAL A 233 -15.07 5.55 -85.58
N SER A 234 -14.06 6.28 -85.08
CA SER A 234 -12.77 6.45 -85.75
C SER A 234 -11.75 5.35 -85.43
N VAL A 235 -11.83 4.72 -84.26
CA VAL A 235 -10.96 3.60 -83.86
C VAL A 235 -11.73 2.29 -84.00
N THR A 236 -11.24 1.37 -84.83
CA THR A 236 -11.86 0.04 -84.94
C THR A 236 -11.75 -0.71 -83.62
N LEU A 237 -12.69 -1.61 -83.34
CA LEU A 237 -12.66 -2.45 -82.13
C LEU A 237 -11.34 -3.25 -82.03
N GLU A 238 -10.82 -3.67 -83.18
CA GLU A 238 -9.57 -4.41 -83.33
C GLU A 238 -8.36 -3.56 -82.90
N ASP A 239 -8.25 -2.33 -83.40
CA ASP A 239 -7.18 -1.40 -83.03
C ASP A 239 -7.20 -1.08 -81.53
N ARG A 240 -8.40 -0.91 -80.93
CA ARG A 240 -8.55 -0.68 -79.48
C ARG A 240 -8.12 -1.89 -78.66
N ALA A 241 -8.47 -3.09 -79.11
CA ALA A 241 -8.05 -4.32 -78.46
C ALA A 241 -6.53 -4.46 -78.51
N GLU A 242 -5.90 -4.25 -79.67
CA GLU A 242 -4.45 -4.29 -79.83
C GLU A 242 -3.73 -3.21 -79.01
N ALA A 243 -4.24 -1.98 -78.98
CA ALA A 243 -3.68 -0.89 -78.18
C ALA A 243 -3.65 -1.27 -76.69
N SER A 244 -4.73 -1.88 -76.18
CA SER A 244 -4.81 -2.34 -74.79
C SER A 244 -3.71 -3.36 -74.45
N PHE A 245 -3.38 -4.28 -75.37
CA PHE A 245 -2.28 -5.23 -75.18
C PHE A 245 -0.89 -4.59 -75.25
N ARG A 246 -0.72 -3.51 -76.03
CA ARG A 246 0.54 -2.75 -76.10
C ARG A 246 0.75 -1.92 -74.84
N ASP A 247 -0.28 -1.24 -74.35
CA ASP A 247 -0.24 -0.35 -73.18
C ASP A 247 0.12 -1.09 -71.88
N ILE A 248 -0.29 -2.36 -71.75
CA ILE A 248 0.03 -3.19 -70.57
C ILE A 248 1.54 -3.43 -70.43
N ASN A 249 2.29 -3.44 -71.54
CA ASN A 249 3.74 -3.65 -71.51
C ASN A 249 4.52 -2.41 -71.08
N ASP A 250 3.90 -1.23 -71.06
CA ASP A 250 4.56 0.02 -70.70
C ASP A 250 4.45 0.33 -69.20
N PRO A 251 5.54 0.27 -68.42
CA PRO A 251 5.50 0.45 -66.96
C PRO A 251 5.13 1.88 -66.52
N LYS A 252 5.13 2.83 -67.45
CA LYS A 252 4.79 4.23 -67.21
C LYS A 252 3.28 4.50 -67.19
N LEU A 253 2.50 3.67 -67.89
CA LEU A 253 1.04 3.81 -67.98
C LEU A 253 0.33 3.16 -66.79
N LEU A 254 1.01 2.24 -66.10
CA LEU A 254 0.52 1.53 -64.92
C LEU A 254 0.58 2.43 -63.66
N VAL A 255 -0.35 3.37 -63.56
CA VAL A 255 -0.50 4.28 -62.41
C VAL A 255 -1.82 4.02 -61.70
N HIS A 256 -1.81 4.06 -60.37
CA HIS A 256 -3.04 3.87 -59.59
C HIS A 256 -4.05 5.01 -59.88
N PRO A 257 -5.31 4.69 -60.25
CA PRO A 257 -6.29 5.68 -60.71
C PRO A 257 -6.53 6.86 -59.76
N HIS A 258 -6.56 6.59 -58.45
CA HIS A 258 -6.86 7.62 -57.43
C HIS A 258 -5.63 8.13 -56.66
N ASN A 259 -4.46 7.48 -56.78
CA ASN A 259 -3.30 7.84 -55.98
C ASN A 259 -2.01 7.58 -56.75
N LYS A 260 -1.62 8.59 -57.54
CA LYS A 260 -0.45 8.54 -58.42
C LYS A 260 0.89 8.29 -57.70
N LYS A 261 0.94 8.38 -56.37
CA LYS A 261 2.16 8.15 -55.58
C LYS A 261 2.39 6.66 -55.27
N LYS A 262 1.39 5.81 -55.44
CA LYS A 262 1.53 4.37 -55.19
C LYS A 262 2.28 3.72 -56.35
N LYS A 263 3.28 2.91 -56.00
CA LYS A 263 4.04 2.09 -56.95
C LYS A 263 3.40 0.71 -57.06
N ILE A 264 3.54 0.09 -58.23
CA ILE A 264 3.10 -1.27 -58.49
C ILE A 264 4.01 -2.21 -57.70
N ALA A 265 3.42 -3.13 -56.93
CA ALA A 265 4.20 -4.11 -56.17
C ALA A 265 4.57 -5.33 -57.03
N GLN A 266 3.59 -5.86 -57.78
CA GLN A 266 3.76 -7.01 -58.65
C GLN A 266 2.70 -6.97 -59.75
N VAL A 267 3.09 -7.36 -60.96
CA VAL A 267 2.19 -7.54 -62.11
C VAL A 267 2.03 -9.03 -62.35
N TRP A 268 0.79 -9.48 -62.51
CA TRP A 268 0.44 -10.86 -62.78
C TRP A 268 -0.33 -10.93 -64.09
N ASP A 269 0.15 -11.75 -65.02
CA ASP A 269 -0.53 -11.96 -66.29
C ASP A 269 -1.75 -12.85 -66.09
N VAL A 270 -2.88 -12.44 -66.64
CA VAL A 270 -4.13 -13.21 -66.60
C VAL A 270 -4.24 -14.00 -67.89
N PHE A 271 -3.81 -15.26 -67.84
CA PHE A 271 -4.04 -16.20 -68.92
C PHE A 271 -5.30 -17.03 -68.65
N PRO A 272 -6.10 -17.37 -69.68
CA PRO A 272 -7.20 -18.31 -69.52
C PRO A 272 -6.64 -19.66 -69.07
N ASP A 273 -6.97 -20.03 -67.85
CA ASP A 273 -6.36 -21.16 -67.13
C ASP A 273 -6.99 -22.49 -67.56
N GLN A 274 -6.17 -23.41 -68.08
CA GLN A 274 -6.59 -24.78 -68.41
C GLN A 274 -5.99 -25.83 -67.45
N HIS A 275 -5.06 -25.46 -66.56
CA HIS A 275 -4.25 -26.40 -65.79
C HIS A 275 -4.50 -26.38 -64.27
N LEU A 276 -4.89 -25.25 -63.67
CA LEU A 276 -5.13 -25.17 -62.21
C LEU A 276 -6.54 -25.61 -61.75
N PHE A 277 -7.42 -26.02 -62.66
CA PHE A 277 -8.78 -26.51 -62.30
C PHE A 277 -8.75 -27.76 -61.41
N ALA A 278 -7.64 -28.50 -61.40
CA ALA A 278 -7.47 -29.72 -60.60
C ALA A 278 -7.05 -29.49 -59.14
N ASN A 279 -6.87 -28.23 -58.70
CA ASN A 279 -6.49 -27.96 -57.31
C ASN A 279 -7.61 -28.36 -56.33
N LYS A 280 -7.33 -29.36 -55.50
CA LYS A 280 -8.21 -29.80 -54.42
C LYS A 280 -8.02 -28.88 -53.21
N TYR A 281 -8.97 -27.96 -53.00
CA TYR A 281 -9.01 -27.17 -51.78
C TYR A 281 -9.71 -27.97 -50.68
N ALA A 282 -9.02 -28.18 -49.55
CA ALA A 282 -9.66 -28.72 -48.36
C ALA A 282 -10.26 -27.56 -47.56
N ILE A 283 -11.58 -27.52 -47.46
CA ILE A 283 -12.26 -26.60 -46.55
C ILE A 283 -12.11 -27.18 -45.14
N LEU A 284 -11.19 -26.62 -44.36
CA LEU A 284 -11.03 -26.98 -42.96
C LEU A 284 -12.18 -26.36 -42.15
N VAL A 285 -13.30 -27.07 -42.07
CA VAL A 285 -14.37 -26.74 -41.12
C VAL A 285 -13.91 -27.20 -39.75
N ARG A 286 -13.55 -26.26 -38.86
CA ARG A 286 -13.27 -26.57 -37.46
C ARG A 286 -14.57 -26.99 -36.78
N PRO A 287 -14.74 -28.25 -36.33
CA PRO A 287 -15.92 -28.61 -35.55
C PRO A 287 -15.90 -27.82 -34.23
N ARG A 288 -17.01 -27.14 -33.91
CA ARG A 288 -17.25 -26.64 -32.56
C ARG A 288 -17.42 -27.86 -31.65
N SER A 289 -16.33 -28.33 -31.05
CA SER A 289 -16.40 -29.24 -29.92
C SER A 289 -17.12 -28.51 -28.78
N VAL A 290 -18.34 -28.93 -28.49
CA VAL A 290 -19.09 -28.48 -27.32
C VAL A 290 -18.30 -28.94 -26.09
N LEU A 291 -17.71 -27.99 -25.38
CA LEU A 291 -17.10 -28.23 -24.08
C LEU A 291 -18.21 -28.68 -23.12
N HIS A 292 -18.29 -29.97 -22.85
CA HIS A 292 -18.99 -30.44 -21.66
C HIS A 292 -18.10 -30.11 -20.46
N CYS A 293 -18.48 -29.06 -19.73
CA CYS A 293 -17.98 -28.80 -18.38
C CYS A 293 -18.43 -29.97 -17.50
N SER A 294 -17.47 -30.74 -16.98
CA SER A 294 -17.67 -31.63 -15.83
C SER A 294 -17.28 -30.89 -14.56
#